data_AF-A0A0V0HDC7-F1
#
_entry.id   AF-A0A0V0HDC7-F1
#
_cell.length_a   1.000
_cell.length_b   1.000
_cell.length_c   1.000
_cell.angle_alpha   90.00
_cell.angle_beta   90.00
_cell.angle_gamma   90.00
#
_symmetry.space_group_name_H-M   'P 1'
#
loop_
_entity.id
_entity.type
_entity.pdbx_description
1 polymer ?
#
loop_
_entity_poly.entity_id
_entity_poly.type
_entity_poly.pdbx_seq_one_letter_code
_entity_poly.pdbx_strand_id
1 'polypeptide(L)'
;MAKKAFDRYRVDPDYKFFHDRVSDLFANCLKLDLELLRAEKLTEISLAAKWCPSLDSSFDKRTLLCETIARKVFPRELCPEYEGIEDAHYAYRVRDRLRKQVLVPLRAALELPEVYIGRKDWGSIPYNRVASVAMKIYKEKFMKYDEDRFKEYLEKVKQGKAKIAAGALLPHQIIGALNDTDDGGQVAELQWKRIVDDLSKKGKLTNCLAICDVSGSMTGTPMEVSVALGVLVSELSVEPWKGKLITFSNN
;
A
#
# COMPACT_ATOMS: atom_id res chain seq x y z
N MET A 1 -14.28 18.92 9.56
CA MET A 1 -13.83 18.50 8.21
C MET A 1 -15.01 18.09 7.33
N ALA A 2 -15.88 17.18 7.77
CA ALA A 2 -17.09 16.77 7.03
C ALA A 2 -17.96 17.95 6.53
N LYS A 3 -18.21 18.97 7.37
CA LYS A 3 -18.96 20.18 6.98
C LYS A 3 -18.37 20.87 5.74
N LYS A 4 -17.04 21.00 5.67
CA LYS A 4 -16.35 21.61 4.52
C LYS A 4 -16.55 20.79 3.24
N ALA A 5 -16.50 19.46 3.32
CA ALA A 5 -16.73 18.59 2.17
C ALA A 5 -18.19 18.71 1.67
N PHE A 6 -19.14 18.71 2.60
CA PHE A 6 -20.56 18.89 2.31
C PHE A 6 -20.85 20.26 1.66
N ASP A 7 -20.31 21.34 2.24
CA ASP A 7 -20.50 22.70 1.71
C ASP A 7 -19.91 22.81 0.29
N ARG A 8 -18.71 22.25 0.06
CA ARG A 8 -18.12 22.17 -1.29
C ARG A 8 -18.96 21.36 -2.26
N TYR A 9 -19.45 20.19 -1.85
CA TYR A 9 -20.33 19.37 -2.69
C TYR A 9 -21.59 20.10 -3.14
N ARG A 10 -22.11 21.00 -2.31
CA ARG A 10 -23.31 21.79 -2.64
C ARG A 10 -23.03 23.00 -3.53
N VAL A 11 -21.89 23.67 -3.35
CA VAL A 11 -21.62 24.99 -3.93
C VAL A 11 -20.69 24.93 -5.14
N ASP A 12 -19.76 23.98 -5.19
CA ASP A 12 -18.70 23.87 -6.19
C ASP A 12 -19.05 22.76 -7.21
N PRO A 13 -19.46 23.10 -8.45
CA PRO A 13 -19.87 22.13 -9.47
C PRO A 13 -18.74 21.18 -9.88
N ASP A 14 -17.49 21.66 -9.93
CA ASP A 14 -16.34 20.85 -10.31
C ASP A 14 -16.02 19.83 -9.23
N TYR A 15 -16.07 20.25 -7.96
CA TYR A 15 -15.92 19.33 -6.84
C TYR A 15 -17.03 18.28 -6.81
N LYS A 16 -18.29 18.69 -7.03
CA LYS A 16 -19.43 17.76 -7.10
C LYS A 16 -19.24 16.73 -8.22
N PHE A 17 -18.91 17.19 -9.43
CA PHE A 17 -18.67 16.32 -10.58
C PHE A 17 -17.54 15.33 -10.28
N PHE A 18 -16.40 15.81 -9.77
CA PHE A 18 -15.27 14.96 -9.41
C PHE A 18 -15.66 13.91 -8.35
N HIS A 19 -16.34 14.34 -7.29
CA HIS A 19 -16.82 13.47 -6.23
C HIS A 19 -17.75 12.36 -6.75
N ASP A 20 -18.68 12.71 -7.63
CA ASP A 20 -19.63 11.77 -8.22
C ASP A 20 -18.92 10.77 -9.13
N ARG A 21 -17.97 11.21 -9.96
CA ARG A 21 -17.15 10.35 -10.84
C ARG A 21 -16.26 9.39 -10.06
N VAL A 22 -15.65 9.84 -8.97
CA VAL A 22 -14.87 8.96 -8.07
C VAL A 22 -15.78 7.92 -7.43
N SER A 23 -16.96 8.33 -6.98
CA SER A 23 -17.95 7.42 -6.40
C SER A 23 -18.44 6.38 -7.42
N ASP A 24 -18.66 6.78 -8.69
CA ASP A 24 -19.03 5.86 -9.78
C ASP A 24 -17.94 4.84 -10.05
N LEU A 25 -16.69 5.29 -10.12
CA LEU A 25 -15.54 4.40 -10.36
C LEU A 25 -15.46 3.32 -9.28
N PHE A 26 -15.50 3.71 -8.00
CA PHE A 26 -15.48 2.75 -6.90
C PHE A 26 -16.70 1.82 -6.94
N ALA A 27 -17.91 2.35 -7.14
CA ALA A 27 -19.11 1.52 -7.17
C ALA A 27 -19.06 0.48 -8.30
N ASN A 28 -18.59 0.85 -9.49
CA ASN A 28 -18.45 -0.05 -10.62
C ASN A 28 -17.37 -1.11 -10.38
N CYS A 29 -16.18 -0.70 -9.92
CA CYS A 29 -15.11 -1.64 -9.58
C CYS A 29 -15.56 -2.64 -8.50
N LEU A 30 -16.23 -2.17 -7.43
CA LEU A 30 -16.68 -3.05 -6.35
C LEU A 30 -17.76 -4.05 -6.80
N LYS A 31 -18.66 -3.66 -7.72
CA LYS A 31 -19.65 -4.57 -8.30
C LYS A 31 -18.96 -5.67 -9.13
N LEU A 32 -18.03 -5.28 -9.99
CA LEU A 32 -17.24 -6.22 -10.79
C LEU A 32 -16.41 -7.17 -9.91
N ASP A 33 -15.74 -6.62 -8.89
CA ASP A 33 -14.96 -7.41 -7.95
C ASP A 33 -15.82 -8.45 -7.20
N LEU A 34 -17.08 -8.11 -6.88
CA LEU A 34 -18.02 -9.07 -6.28
C LEU A 34 -18.43 -10.18 -7.25
N GLU A 35 -18.61 -9.87 -8.53
CA GLU A 35 -18.88 -10.87 -9.55
C GLU A 35 -17.69 -11.81 -9.73
N LEU A 36 -16.48 -11.26 -9.78
CA LEU A 36 -15.23 -12.03 -9.83
C LEU A 36 -15.05 -12.90 -8.59
N LEU A 37 -15.39 -12.39 -7.40
CA LEU A 37 -15.38 -13.17 -6.16
C LEU A 37 -16.35 -14.35 -6.21
N ARG A 38 -17.59 -14.14 -6.71
CA ARG A 38 -18.59 -15.20 -6.87
C ARG A 38 -18.17 -16.24 -7.92
N ALA A 39 -17.42 -15.82 -8.93
CA ALA A 39 -16.84 -16.70 -9.94
C ALA A 39 -15.50 -17.34 -9.52
N GLU A 40 -15.08 -17.16 -8.25
CA GLU A 40 -13.81 -17.66 -7.70
C GLU A 40 -12.54 -17.19 -8.45
N LYS A 41 -12.64 -16.09 -9.21
CA LYS A 41 -11.53 -15.49 -9.96
C LYS A 41 -10.72 -14.51 -9.11
N LEU A 42 -10.13 -15.02 -8.02
CA LEU A 42 -9.48 -14.19 -6.99
C LEU A 42 -8.31 -13.35 -7.50
N THR A 43 -7.61 -13.81 -8.55
CA THR A 43 -6.45 -13.09 -9.13
C THR A 43 -6.84 -11.88 -9.96
N GLU A 44 -8.10 -11.78 -10.39
CA GLU A 44 -8.63 -10.69 -11.20
C GLU A 44 -9.27 -9.58 -10.35
N ILE A 45 -9.47 -9.83 -9.05
CA ILE A 45 -10.06 -8.86 -8.11
C ILE A 45 -9.15 -7.63 -8.00
N SER A 46 -9.74 -6.45 -8.18
CA SER A 46 -9.03 -5.19 -8.12
C SER A 46 -8.71 -4.77 -6.68
N LEU A 47 -7.85 -3.76 -6.52
CA LEU A 47 -7.58 -3.14 -5.22
C LEU A 47 -8.65 -2.11 -4.80
N ALA A 48 -9.79 -2.01 -5.50
CA ALA A 48 -10.84 -1.03 -5.17
C ALA A 48 -11.32 -1.18 -3.72
N ALA A 49 -11.53 -2.42 -3.24
CA ALA A 49 -11.94 -2.66 -1.85
C ALA A 49 -10.86 -2.26 -0.81
N LYS A 50 -9.58 -2.30 -1.18
CA LYS A 50 -8.47 -1.84 -0.33
C LYS A 50 -8.52 -0.31 -0.14
N TRP A 51 -8.77 0.42 -1.22
CA TRP A 51 -8.73 1.89 -1.24
C TRP A 51 -10.07 2.56 -0.96
N CYS A 52 -11.18 1.82 -1.05
CA CYS A 52 -12.50 2.33 -0.68
C CYS A 52 -12.50 2.77 0.80
N PRO A 53 -12.92 4.02 1.10
CA PRO A 53 -13.00 4.51 2.47
C PRO A 53 -13.89 3.61 3.31
N SER A 54 -13.39 3.19 4.47
CA SER A 54 -14.24 2.52 5.47
C SER A 54 -15.11 3.56 6.17
N LEU A 55 -16.29 3.15 6.62
CA LEU A 55 -17.15 3.95 7.48
C LEU A 55 -16.35 4.52 8.67
N ASP A 56 -16.51 5.82 8.93
CA ASP A 56 -15.87 6.56 10.03
C ASP A 56 -14.33 6.67 9.97
N SER A 57 -13.72 6.22 8.87
CA SER A 57 -12.30 6.43 8.61
C SER A 57 -11.97 7.92 8.46
N SER A 58 -10.70 8.28 8.66
CA SER A 58 -10.23 9.66 8.47
C SER A 58 -10.50 10.18 7.05
N PHE A 59 -10.41 9.31 6.05
CA PHE A 59 -10.74 9.61 4.66
C PHE A 59 -12.23 9.85 4.46
N ASP A 60 -13.09 9.00 5.03
CA ASP A 60 -14.54 9.17 4.95
C ASP A 60 -14.98 10.47 5.63
N LYS A 61 -14.48 10.76 6.84
CA LYS A 61 -14.76 12.02 7.56
C LYS A 61 -14.31 13.29 6.81
N ARG A 62 -13.41 13.16 5.84
CA ARG A 62 -12.91 14.27 5.01
C ARG A 62 -13.59 14.37 3.66
N THR A 63 -14.12 13.28 3.13
CA THR A 63 -14.61 13.20 1.74
C THR A 63 -16.09 12.85 1.63
N LEU A 64 -16.65 12.12 2.61
CA LEU A 64 -18.01 11.58 2.63
C LEU A 64 -18.31 10.58 1.49
N LEU A 65 -17.26 10.06 0.84
CA LEU A 65 -17.37 9.13 -0.28
C LEU A 65 -17.99 7.78 0.12
N CYS A 66 -17.86 7.33 1.37
CA CYS A 66 -18.41 6.02 1.76
C CYS A 66 -19.93 5.97 1.55
N GLU A 67 -20.62 7.08 1.86
CA GLU A 67 -22.07 7.16 1.69
C GLU A 67 -22.48 7.11 0.21
N THR A 68 -21.84 7.92 -0.63
CA THR A 68 -22.19 7.99 -2.06
C THR A 68 -21.82 6.71 -2.80
N ILE A 69 -20.68 6.09 -2.47
CA ILE A 69 -20.33 4.76 -2.99
C ILE A 69 -21.37 3.73 -2.55
N ALA A 70 -21.75 3.71 -1.28
CA ALA A 70 -22.75 2.77 -0.77
C ALA A 70 -24.12 2.92 -1.47
N ARG A 71 -24.59 4.16 -1.65
CA ARG A 71 -25.84 4.45 -2.38
C ARG A 71 -25.77 4.03 -3.86
N LYS A 72 -24.60 4.15 -4.51
CA LYS A 72 -24.41 3.71 -5.91
C LYS A 72 -24.26 2.19 -6.04
N VAL A 73 -23.73 1.52 -5.03
CA VAL A 73 -23.65 0.05 -4.97
C VAL A 73 -25.01 -0.56 -4.69
N PHE A 74 -25.80 0.04 -3.79
CA PHE A 74 -27.14 -0.40 -3.42
C PHE A 74 -28.18 0.72 -3.65
N PRO A 75 -28.54 1.03 -4.91
CA PRO A 75 -29.54 2.05 -5.20
C PRO A 75 -30.89 1.71 -4.59
N ARG A 76 -31.60 2.73 -4.13
CA ARG A 76 -32.89 2.59 -3.45
C ARG A 76 -33.93 1.96 -4.38
N GLU A 77 -33.87 2.33 -5.66
CA GLU A 77 -34.78 1.91 -6.72
C GLU A 77 -34.67 0.41 -7.03
N LEU A 78 -33.52 -0.20 -6.71
CA LEU A 78 -33.25 -1.62 -6.96
C LEU A 78 -33.45 -2.49 -5.72
N CYS A 79 -33.76 -1.89 -4.57
CA CYS A 79 -33.79 -2.56 -3.26
C CYS A 79 -35.12 -2.31 -2.54
N PRO A 80 -36.11 -3.21 -2.66
CA PRO A 80 -37.42 -3.08 -2.02
C PRO A 80 -37.34 -2.90 -0.49
N GLU A 81 -36.29 -3.43 0.14
CA GLU A 81 -36.02 -3.29 1.57
C GLU A 81 -35.77 -1.83 2.04
N TYR A 82 -35.62 -0.88 1.12
CA TYR A 82 -35.43 0.55 1.40
C TYR A 82 -36.63 1.43 1.01
N GLU A 83 -37.73 0.82 0.56
CA GLU A 83 -38.96 1.54 0.28
C GLU A 83 -39.56 2.10 1.59
N GLY A 84 -40.03 3.35 1.56
CA GLY A 84 -40.60 4.02 2.74
C GLY A 84 -39.62 4.38 3.87
N ILE A 85 -38.34 3.98 3.80
CA ILE A 85 -37.34 4.34 4.81
C ILE A 85 -36.92 5.82 4.69
N GLU A 86 -36.75 6.49 5.82
CA GLU A 86 -36.19 7.84 5.89
C GLU A 86 -34.75 7.89 5.33
N ASP A 87 -34.39 8.97 4.65
CA ASP A 87 -33.09 9.07 3.96
C ASP A 87 -31.87 8.86 4.89
N ALA A 88 -31.93 9.38 6.12
CA ALA A 88 -30.87 9.20 7.11
C ALA A 88 -30.69 7.72 7.50
N HIS A 89 -31.81 7.00 7.69
CA HIS A 89 -31.81 5.57 8.00
C HIS A 89 -31.34 4.73 6.80
N TYR A 90 -31.74 5.12 5.58
CA TYR A 90 -31.25 4.51 4.35
C TYR A 90 -29.73 4.66 4.23
N ALA A 91 -29.20 5.88 4.40
CA ALA A 91 -27.77 6.17 4.37
C ALA A 91 -26.95 5.31 5.35
N TYR A 92 -27.47 5.13 6.57
CA TYR A 92 -26.85 4.26 7.56
C TYR A 92 -26.84 2.80 7.11
N ARG A 93 -27.99 2.27 6.65
CA ARG A 93 -28.14 0.87 6.24
C ARG A 93 -27.24 0.51 5.06
N VAL A 94 -27.18 1.35 4.02
CA VAL A 94 -26.34 1.05 2.84
C VAL A 94 -24.85 1.11 3.17
N ARG A 95 -24.42 2.00 4.07
CA ARG A 95 -23.02 2.07 4.52
C ARG A 95 -22.62 0.84 5.32
N ASP A 96 -23.47 0.37 6.24
CA ASP A 96 -23.21 -0.88 6.97
C ASP A 96 -23.25 -2.11 6.04
N ARG A 97 -24.17 -2.12 5.07
CA ARG A 97 -24.25 -3.16 4.03
C ARG A 97 -23.00 -3.18 3.16
N LEU A 98 -22.52 -2.02 2.69
CA LEU A 98 -21.26 -1.90 1.93
C LEU A 98 -20.09 -2.49 2.72
N ARG A 99 -19.98 -2.16 4.01
CA ARG A 99 -18.93 -2.73 4.87
C ARG A 99 -19.04 -4.25 4.94
N LYS A 100 -20.19 -4.78 5.33
CA LYS A 100 -20.38 -6.21 5.65
C LYS A 100 -20.41 -7.11 4.41
N GLN A 101 -21.15 -6.71 3.38
CA GLN A 101 -21.42 -7.55 2.20
C GLN A 101 -20.44 -7.32 1.06
N VAL A 102 -19.67 -6.22 1.07
CA VAL A 102 -18.75 -5.88 -0.02
C VAL A 102 -17.31 -5.80 0.46
N LEU A 103 -17.01 -4.86 1.35
CA LEU A 103 -15.63 -4.59 1.74
C LEU A 103 -15.01 -5.75 2.55
N VAL A 104 -15.73 -6.33 3.51
CA VAL A 104 -15.23 -7.46 4.31
C VAL A 104 -14.87 -8.68 3.45
N PRO A 105 -15.77 -9.22 2.59
CA PRO A 105 -15.44 -10.39 1.78
C PRO A 105 -14.36 -10.09 0.73
N LEU A 106 -14.39 -8.94 0.06
CA LEU A 106 -13.36 -8.57 -0.91
C LEU A 106 -11.99 -8.38 -0.26
N ARG A 107 -11.91 -7.74 0.92
CA ARG A 107 -10.63 -7.58 1.64
C ARG A 107 -10.09 -8.91 2.15
N ALA A 108 -10.96 -9.85 2.51
CA ALA A 108 -10.56 -11.20 2.86
C ALA A 108 -9.99 -11.95 1.65
N ALA A 109 -10.66 -11.86 0.50
CA ALA A 109 -10.19 -12.45 -0.76
C ALA A 109 -8.85 -11.88 -1.23
N LEU A 110 -8.59 -10.59 -0.96
CA LEU A 110 -7.32 -9.93 -1.24
C LEU A 110 -6.18 -10.31 -0.28
N GLU A 111 -6.47 -11.07 0.79
CA GLU A 111 -5.50 -11.53 1.80
C GLU A 111 -4.65 -10.38 2.39
N LEU A 112 -5.31 -9.26 2.66
CA LEU A 112 -4.65 -8.07 3.19
C LEU A 112 -4.19 -8.26 4.64
N PRO A 113 -2.98 -7.83 5.03
CA PRO A 113 -2.47 -8.01 6.38
C PRO A 113 -3.39 -7.38 7.45
N GLU A 114 -4.06 -6.27 7.14
CA GLU A 114 -4.94 -5.59 8.10
C GLU A 114 -6.17 -6.43 8.50
N VAL A 115 -6.61 -7.36 7.64
CA VAL A 115 -7.74 -8.25 7.95
C VAL A 115 -7.35 -9.22 9.07
N TYR A 116 -6.17 -9.80 8.98
CA TYR A 116 -5.61 -10.72 9.97
C TYR A 116 -5.23 -9.99 11.26
N ILE A 117 -4.53 -8.84 11.14
CA ILE A 117 -4.13 -8.01 12.28
C ILE A 117 -5.36 -7.56 13.07
N GLY A 118 -6.43 -7.13 12.39
CA GLY A 118 -7.68 -6.71 13.03
C GLY A 118 -8.37 -7.83 13.81
N ARG A 119 -8.18 -9.09 13.39
CA ARG A 119 -8.71 -10.29 14.07
C ARG A 119 -7.74 -10.88 15.10
N LYS A 120 -6.53 -10.32 15.24
CA LYS A 120 -5.41 -10.91 16.00
C LYS A 120 -5.03 -12.32 15.52
N ASP A 121 -5.31 -12.62 14.26
CA ASP A 121 -5.05 -13.92 13.63
C ASP A 121 -3.70 -13.89 12.93
N TRP A 122 -2.62 -13.76 13.72
CA TRP A 122 -1.27 -13.63 13.19
C TRP A 122 -0.80 -14.89 12.46
N GLY A 123 -1.21 -16.06 12.95
CA GLY A 123 -0.89 -17.38 12.41
C GLY A 123 -1.40 -17.62 10.98
N SER A 124 -2.31 -16.80 10.47
CA SER A 124 -2.86 -16.93 9.11
C SER A 124 -2.31 -15.90 8.12
N ILE A 125 -1.38 -15.02 8.54
CA ILE A 125 -0.83 -13.99 7.65
C ILE A 125 0.04 -14.62 6.55
N PRO A 126 -0.27 -14.37 5.25
CA PRO A 126 0.54 -14.84 4.14
C PRO A 126 1.66 -13.84 3.82
N TYR A 127 2.81 -13.96 4.51
CA TYR A 127 3.93 -13.01 4.38
C TYR A 127 4.45 -12.82 2.95
N ASN A 128 4.39 -13.85 2.12
CA ASN A 128 4.78 -13.81 0.70
C ASN A 128 3.90 -12.88 -0.16
N ARG A 129 2.68 -12.56 0.30
CA ARG A 129 1.75 -11.65 -0.38
C ARG A 129 1.74 -10.25 0.20
N VAL A 130 2.41 -10.03 1.33
CA VAL A 130 2.46 -8.71 1.96
C VAL A 130 3.25 -7.74 1.08
N ALA A 131 2.60 -6.66 0.67
CA ALA A 131 3.23 -5.60 -0.12
C ALA A 131 4.39 -4.93 0.62
N SER A 132 5.37 -4.40 -0.11
CA SER A 132 6.61 -3.85 0.46
C SER A 132 6.38 -2.75 1.50
N VAL A 133 5.42 -1.85 1.23
CA VAL A 133 5.05 -0.75 2.13
C VAL A 133 4.36 -1.31 3.38
N ALA A 134 3.45 -2.28 3.22
CA ALA A 134 2.79 -2.92 4.36
C ALA A 134 3.80 -3.69 5.22
N MET A 135 4.79 -4.33 4.60
CA MET A 135 5.89 -4.99 5.30
C MET A 135 6.66 -3.99 6.16
N LYS A 136 7.02 -2.82 5.60
CA LYS A 136 7.68 -1.75 6.36
C LYS A 136 6.84 -1.25 7.54
N ILE A 137 5.53 -1.04 7.34
CA ILE A 137 4.63 -0.51 8.38
C ILE A 137 4.38 -1.52 9.51
N TYR A 138 4.28 -2.80 9.19
CA TYR A 138 3.82 -3.82 10.15
C TYR A 138 4.94 -4.73 10.67
N LYS A 139 6.20 -4.58 10.23
CA LYS A 139 7.34 -5.41 10.63
C LYS A 139 7.44 -5.63 12.15
N GLU A 140 7.35 -4.55 12.93
CA GLU A 140 7.47 -4.60 14.39
C GLU A 140 6.33 -5.41 15.02
N LYS A 141 5.13 -5.34 14.43
CA LYS A 141 4.00 -6.14 14.88
C LYS A 141 4.18 -7.62 14.53
N PHE A 142 4.73 -7.92 13.36
CA PHE A 142 5.03 -9.29 12.97
C PHE A 142 6.08 -9.90 13.89
N MET A 143 7.15 -9.18 14.18
CA MET A 143 8.18 -9.61 15.13
C MET A 143 7.63 -9.77 16.55
N LYS A 144 6.74 -8.86 17.00
CA LYS A 144 6.17 -8.94 18.34
C LYS A 144 5.15 -10.07 18.54
N TYR A 145 4.34 -10.37 17.53
CA TYR A 145 3.17 -11.26 17.69
C TYR A 145 3.27 -12.58 16.93
N ASP A 146 4.23 -12.74 16.01
CA ASP A 146 4.45 -13.96 15.22
C ASP A 146 5.93 -14.11 14.83
N GLU A 147 6.80 -13.95 15.84
CA GLU A 147 8.26 -13.90 15.70
C GLU A 147 8.82 -15.11 14.93
N ASP A 148 8.43 -16.33 15.35
CA ASP A 148 8.98 -17.57 14.82
C ASP A 148 8.67 -17.76 13.32
N ARG A 149 7.40 -17.61 12.93
CA ARG A 149 6.98 -17.75 11.52
C ARG A 149 7.56 -16.63 10.67
N PHE A 150 7.64 -15.42 11.22
CA PHE A 150 8.21 -14.29 10.50
C PHE A 150 9.72 -14.49 10.26
N LYS A 151 10.49 -14.92 11.27
CA LYS A 151 11.90 -15.27 11.11
C LYS A 151 12.10 -16.42 10.11
N GLU A 152 11.27 -17.47 10.19
CA GLU A 152 11.30 -18.58 9.23
C GLU A 152 11.04 -18.09 7.80
N TYR A 153 10.08 -17.18 7.62
CA TYR A 153 9.82 -16.54 6.33
C TYR A 153 11.04 -15.76 5.82
N LEU A 154 11.66 -14.93 6.66
CA LEU A 154 12.85 -14.16 6.26
C LEU A 154 14.03 -15.08 5.88
N GLU A 155 14.22 -16.20 6.58
CA GLU A 155 15.22 -17.20 6.21
C GLU A 155 14.89 -17.89 4.88
N LYS A 156 13.62 -18.22 4.62
CA LYS A 156 13.18 -18.72 3.31
C LYS A 156 13.45 -17.71 2.20
N VAL A 157 13.27 -16.41 2.45
CA VAL A 157 13.59 -15.35 1.48
C VAL A 157 15.11 -15.26 1.25
N LYS A 158 15.94 -15.32 2.30
CA LYS A 158 17.41 -15.37 2.17
C LYS A 158 17.89 -16.54 1.32
N GLN A 159 17.27 -17.71 1.50
CA GLN A 159 17.56 -18.94 0.74
C GLN A 159 16.99 -18.91 -0.70
N GLY A 160 16.25 -17.87 -1.08
CA GLY A 160 15.60 -17.78 -2.39
C GLY A 160 14.37 -18.69 -2.56
N LYS A 161 13.90 -19.34 -1.48
CA LYS A 161 12.71 -20.22 -1.47
C LYS A 161 11.40 -19.44 -1.37
N ALA A 162 11.46 -18.19 -0.93
CA ALA A 162 10.34 -17.25 -0.90
C ALA A 162 10.73 -15.92 -1.53
N LYS A 163 9.73 -15.10 -1.89
CA LYS A 163 9.94 -13.76 -2.45
C LYS A 163 9.39 -12.72 -1.49
N ILE A 164 10.15 -11.63 -1.34
CA ILE A 164 9.70 -10.43 -0.66
C ILE A 164 9.38 -9.33 -1.69
N ALA A 165 8.29 -8.60 -1.47
CA ALA A 165 7.97 -7.44 -2.27
C ALA A 165 8.93 -6.28 -1.91
N ALA A 166 9.51 -5.65 -2.93
CA ALA A 166 10.35 -4.45 -2.78
C ALA A 166 9.97 -3.30 -3.74
N GLY A 167 9.20 -3.57 -4.80
CA GLY A 167 9.04 -2.65 -5.93
C GLY A 167 8.38 -1.30 -5.66
N ALA A 168 7.63 -1.13 -4.56
CA ALA A 168 7.02 0.15 -4.22
C ALA A 168 7.87 1.00 -3.24
N LEU A 169 8.97 0.46 -2.70
CA LEU A 169 9.87 1.22 -1.83
C LEU A 169 11.00 1.83 -2.65
N LEU A 170 11.29 3.09 -2.37
CA LEU A 170 12.44 3.80 -2.97
C LEU A 170 13.73 3.43 -2.23
N PRO A 171 14.90 3.49 -2.88
CA PRO A 171 16.19 3.12 -2.27
C PRO A 171 16.45 3.80 -0.90
N HIS A 172 16.23 5.11 -0.81
CA HIS A 172 16.40 5.86 0.45
C HIS A 172 15.41 5.44 1.54
N GLN A 173 14.21 4.97 1.17
CA GLN A 173 13.22 4.49 2.14
C GLN A 173 13.58 3.12 2.73
N ILE A 174 14.34 2.31 1.97
CA ILE A 174 14.86 1.01 2.42
C ILE A 174 16.06 1.24 3.34
N ILE A 175 17.02 2.06 2.91
CA ILE A 175 18.19 2.39 3.74
C ILE A 175 17.76 3.09 5.03
N GLY A 176 16.82 4.04 4.96
CA GLY A 176 16.29 4.70 6.15
C GLY A 176 15.63 3.73 7.16
N ALA A 177 15.16 2.57 6.70
CA ALA A 177 14.59 1.55 7.60
C ALA A 177 15.66 0.79 8.43
N LEU A 178 16.95 0.95 8.11
CA LEU A 178 18.07 0.44 8.91
C LEU A 178 18.26 1.23 10.22
N ASN A 179 17.79 2.47 10.26
CA ASN A 179 17.88 3.32 11.45
C ASN A 179 16.80 2.99 12.49
N ASP A 180 15.83 2.12 12.14
CA ASP A 180 14.83 1.63 13.08
C ASP A 180 15.45 0.50 13.92
N THR A 181 15.55 0.70 15.24
CA THR A 181 16.26 -0.19 16.16
C THR A 181 15.63 -1.58 16.32
N ASP A 182 16.52 -2.58 16.46
CA ASP A 182 16.38 -3.97 16.93
C ASP A 182 16.11 -5.15 15.98
N ASP A 183 15.47 -5.00 14.82
CA ASP A 183 15.38 -6.14 13.86
C ASP A 183 15.12 -5.76 12.39
N GLY A 184 14.86 -4.47 12.11
CA GLY A 184 14.41 -3.99 10.81
C GLY A 184 15.44 -4.13 9.68
N GLY A 185 16.71 -4.34 10.02
CA GLY A 185 17.78 -4.45 9.06
C GLY A 185 17.69 -5.67 8.16
N GLN A 186 17.16 -6.80 8.67
CA GLN A 186 17.03 -8.01 7.84
C GLN A 186 15.99 -7.82 6.73
N VAL A 187 14.88 -7.16 7.02
CA VAL A 187 13.85 -6.86 6.02
C VAL A 187 14.39 -5.87 4.99
N ALA A 188 15.06 -4.81 5.45
CA ALA A 188 15.66 -3.80 4.58
C ALA A 188 16.70 -4.42 3.63
N GLU A 189 17.60 -5.25 4.15
CA GLU A 189 18.63 -5.95 3.36
C GLU A 189 18.01 -6.86 2.29
N LEU A 190 16.99 -7.63 2.65
CA LEU A 190 16.28 -8.51 1.72
C LEU A 190 15.53 -7.71 0.63
N GLN A 191 14.96 -6.57 0.99
CA GLN A 191 14.30 -5.67 0.03
C GLN A 191 15.31 -4.97 -0.89
N TRP A 192 16.47 -4.57 -0.34
CA TRP A 192 17.57 -3.99 -1.11
C TRP A 192 18.09 -4.97 -2.16
N LYS A 193 18.48 -6.17 -1.72
CA LYS A 193 18.94 -7.25 -2.60
C LYS A 193 17.93 -7.54 -3.70
N ARG A 194 16.63 -7.56 -3.38
CA ARG A 194 15.56 -7.78 -4.37
C ARG A 194 15.57 -6.72 -5.47
N ILE A 195 15.73 -5.44 -5.13
CA ILE A 195 15.80 -4.33 -6.09
C ILE A 195 17.04 -4.46 -6.98
N VAL A 196 18.20 -4.72 -6.37
CA VAL A 196 19.46 -4.88 -7.10
C VAL A 196 19.39 -6.05 -8.07
N ASP A 197 18.82 -7.19 -7.64
CA ASP A 197 18.60 -8.37 -8.50
C ASP A 197 17.64 -8.07 -9.66
N ASP A 198 16.54 -7.35 -9.41
CA ASP A 198 15.57 -6.98 -10.45
C ASP A 198 16.16 -6.04 -11.50
N LEU A 199 16.96 -5.07 -11.07
CA LEU A 199 17.62 -4.13 -11.97
C LEU A 199 18.76 -4.82 -12.73
N SER A 200 19.55 -5.64 -12.05
CA SER A 200 20.63 -6.42 -12.68
C SER A 200 20.14 -7.34 -13.79
N LYS A 201 18.91 -7.88 -13.68
CA LYS A 201 18.27 -8.69 -14.74
C LYS A 201 17.92 -7.88 -15.98
N LYS A 202 17.68 -6.57 -15.84
CA LYS A 202 17.41 -5.67 -16.98
C LYS A 202 18.70 -5.21 -17.67
N GLY A 203 19.82 -5.24 -16.95
CA GLY A 203 21.14 -4.88 -17.45
C GLY A 203 22.04 -4.39 -16.34
N LYS A 204 23.34 -4.32 -16.63
CA LYS A 204 24.34 -3.70 -15.76
C LYS A 204 24.85 -2.41 -16.36
N LEU A 205 25.31 -1.50 -15.51
CA LEU A 205 25.86 -0.23 -15.96
C LEU A 205 27.34 -0.41 -16.32
N THR A 206 27.70 -0.08 -17.56
CA THR A 206 29.09 -0.10 -18.02
C THR A 206 29.70 1.30 -17.93
N ASN A 207 30.92 1.41 -17.41
CA ASN A 207 31.64 2.69 -17.28
C ASN A 207 30.85 3.78 -16.53
N CYS A 208 30.12 3.41 -15.48
CA CYS A 208 29.35 4.33 -14.65
C CYS A 208 29.96 4.44 -13.25
N LEU A 209 30.30 5.66 -12.84
CA LEU A 209 30.81 5.98 -11.51
C LEU A 209 29.79 6.84 -10.76
N ALA A 210 29.43 6.41 -9.56
CA ALA A 210 28.56 7.17 -8.67
C ALA A 210 29.35 8.27 -7.95
N ILE A 211 28.86 9.50 -8.06
CA ILE A 211 29.37 10.67 -7.33
C ILE A 211 28.20 11.31 -6.58
N CYS A 212 28.30 11.35 -5.25
CA CYS A 212 27.23 11.80 -4.36
C CYS A 212 27.61 13.12 -3.69
N ASP A 213 26.78 14.14 -3.88
CA ASP A 213 26.84 15.36 -3.10
C ASP A 213 26.33 15.07 -1.67
N VAL A 214 27.18 15.36 -0.68
CA VAL A 214 26.89 15.30 0.75
C VAL A 214 27.23 16.62 1.44
N SER A 215 27.20 17.73 0.70
CA SER A 215 27.39 19.09 1.21
C SER A 215 26.25 19.52 2.15
N GLY A 216 26.47 20.60 2.92
CA GLY A 216 25.51 21.06 3.92
C GLY A 216 24.12 21.37 3.36
N SER A 217 24.01 21.79 2.09
CA SER A 217 22.72 22.03 1.41
C SER A 217 21.92 20.75 1.15
N MET A 218 22.58 19.59 1.16
CA MET A 218 21.95 18.29 0.95
C MET A 218 21.26 17.74 2.21
N THR A 219 21.48 18.37 3.38
CA THR A 219 21.00 17.87 4.69
C THR A 219 19.51 17.47 4.66
N GLY A 220 19.23 16.26 5.13
CA GLY A 220 17.90 15.65 5.14
C GLY A 220 17.67 14.70 3.96
N THR A 221 16.43 14.64 3.47
CA THR A 221 16.02 13.73 2.39
C THR A 221 16.88 13.84 1.10
N PRO A 222 17.36 15.03 0.66
CA PRO A 222 18.20 15.10 -0.53
C PRO A 222 19.49 14.27 -0.39
N MET A 223 20.16 14.33 0.76
CA MET A 223 21.37 13.54 1.05
C MET A 223 21.05 12.04 1.11
N GLU A 224 19.97 11.65 1.79
CA GLU A 224 19.55 10.24 1.86
C GLU A 224 19.29 9.66 0.46
N VAL A 225 18.63 10.44 -0.41
CA VAL A 225 18.37 10.05 -1.81
C VAL A 225 19.67 9.96 -2.61
N SER A 226 20.54 10.97 -2.50
CA SER A 226 21.85 11.04 -3.16
C SER A 226 22.70 9.81 -2.85
N VAL A 227 22.85 9.50 -1.55
CA VAL A 227 23.64 8.35 -1.08
C VAL A 227 23.00 7.04 -1.50
N ALA A 228 21.68 6.87 -1.31
CA ALA A 228 21.00 5.63 -1.64
C ALA A 228 21.07 5.30 -3.14
N LEU A 229 20.89 6.30 -4.01
CA LEU A 229 21.05 6.11 -5.45
C LEU A 229 22.51 5.84 -5.82
N GLY A 230 23.46 6.50 -5.16
CA GLY A 230 24.87 6.24 -5.37
C GLY A 230 25.27 4.79 -5.06
N VAL A 231 24.84 4.26 -3.92
CA VAL A 231 25.08 2.87 -3.54
C VAL A 231 24.44 1.92 -4.56
N LEU A 232 23.21 2.20 -4.98
CA LEU A 232 22.53 1.39 -6.00
C LEU A 232 23.28 1.38 -7.35
N VAL A 233 23.74 2.54 -7.82
CA VAL A 233 24.54 2.65 -9.05
C VAL A 233 25.85 1.88 -8.91
N SER A 234 26.55 2.05 -7.78
CA SER A 234 27.80 1.36 -7.47
C SER A 234 27.64 -0.18 -7.51
N GLU A 235 26.53 -0.71 -7.01
CA GLU A 235 26.25 -2.16 -7.05
C GLU A 235 25.87 -2.67 -8.44
N LEU A 236 25.18 -1.85 -9.24
CA LEU A 236 24.77 -2.19 -10.61
C LEU A 236 25.89 -2.00 -11.64
N SER A 237 26.93 -1.26 -11.29
CA SER A 237 28.10 -1.04 -12.14
C SER A 237 28.94 -2.31 -12.30
N VAL A 238 29.54 -2.47 -13.47
CA VAL A 238 30.59 -3.47 -13.71
C VAL A 238 31.97 -2.92 -13.32
N GLU A 239 32.96 -3.81 -13.25
CA GLU A 239 34.36 -3.43 -13.06
C GLU A 239 34.81 -2.40 -14.13
N PRO A 240 35.64 -1.40 -13.77
CA PRO A 240 36.35 -1.23 -12.50
C PRO A 240 35.58 -0.42 -11.44
N TRP A 241 34.32 -0.04 -11.70
CA TRP A 241 33.56 0.89 -10.84
C TRP A 241 32.61 0.20 -9.87
N LYS A 242 32.46 -1.11 -10.00
CA LYS A 242 31.64 -1.92 -9.09
C LYS A 242 32.08 -1.71 -7.64
N GLY A 243 31.13 -1.40 -6.77
CA GLY A 243 31.40 -1.19 -5.35
C GLY A 243 32.16 0.11 -5.04
N LYS A 244 32.35 1.01 -6.02
CA LYS A 244 33.01 2.31 -5.83
C LYS A 244 32.02 3.45 -5.86
N LEU A 245 32.16 4.36 -4.89
CA LEU A 245 31.35 5.57 -4.75
C LEU A 245 32.24 6.71 -4.26
N ILE A 246 32.07 7.88 -4.85
CA ILE A 246 32.76 9.10 -4.43
C ILE A 246 31.75 10.02 -3.76
N THR A 247 32.10 10.58 -2.62
CA THR A 247 31.33 11.64 -1.96
C THR A 247 32.09 12.96 -2.03
N PHE A 248 31.38 14.09 -2.12
CA PHE A 248 31.99 15.41 -1.95
C PHE A 248 31.10 16.30 -1.06
N SER A 249 31.70 17.23 -0.31
CA SER A 249 30.98 18.14 0.58
C SER A 249 31.49 19.58 0.45
N ASN A 250 32.66 19.87 1.03
CA ASN A 250 33.39 21.13 0.88
C ASN A 250 34.84 20.81 0.50
N ASN A 251 35.51 21.76 -0.17
CA ASN A 251 36.92 21.66 -0.57
C ASN A 251 37.86 21.39 0.61
#